data_AF-X1NMA5-F1
#
_entry.id   AF-X1NMA5-F1
#
_cell.length_a   1.000
_cell.length_b   1.000
_cell.length_c   1.000
_cell.angle_alpha   90.00
_cell.angle_beta   90.00
_cell.angle_gamma   90.00
#
_symmetry.space_group_name_H-M   'P 1'
#
loop_
_entity.id
_entity.type
_entity.pdbx_description
1 polymer ?
#
loop_
_entity_poly.entity_id
_entity_poly.type
_entity_poly.pdbx_seq_one_letter_code
_entity_poly.pdbx_strand_id
1 'polypeptide(L)' 'MIQVKQLAKSFGDIQVLKKIDAQIKRQEVVCIIGPSGSGKSTFLRCINLLEEPTSG' A
#
# COMPACT_ATOMS: atom_id res chain seq x y z
N MET A 1 9.30 -10.81 -7.15
CA MET A 1 8.03 -11.10 -6.46
C MET A 1 7.92 -10.10 -5.34
N ILE A 2 6.82 -9.37 -5.26
CA ILE A 2 6.55 -8.41 -4.18
C ILE A 2 5.53 -9.06 -3.25
N GLN A 3 5.80 -8.99 -1.94
CA GLN A 3 4.89 -9.45 -0.91
C GLN A 3 4.66 -8.33 0.09
N VAL A 4 3.39 -8.00 0.32
CA VAL A 4 2.92 -7.01 1.28
C VAL A 4 2.10 -7.76 2.31
N LYS A 5 2.44 -7.61 3.60
CA LYS A 5 1.74 -8.27 4.69
C LYS A 5 1.25 -7.22 5.68
N GLN A 6 -0.05 -7.18 5.92
CA GLN A 6 -0.66 -6.34 6.95
C GLN A 6 -0.23 -4.86 6.89
N LEU A 7 0.06 -4.35 5.69
CA LEU A 7 0.57 -3.00 5.50
C LEU A 7 -0.44 -1.97 6.01
N ALA A 8 -0.01 -1.15 6.95
CA ALA A 8 -0.79 -0.04 7.46
C ALA A 8 -0.03 1.28 7.34
N LYS A 9 -0.77 2.35 7.11
CA LYS A 9 -0.24 3.70 7.07
C LYS A 9 -1.25 4.68 7.66
N SER A 10 -0.80 5.44 8.64
CA SER A 10 -1.50 6.57 9.22
C SER A 10 -0.70 7.85 9.04
N PHE A 11 -1.40 8.96 8.84
CA PHE A 11 -0.85 10.31 8.88
C PHE A 11 -1.54 11.05 10.04
N GLY A 12 -0.84 11.18 11.16
CA GLY A 12 -1.48 11.55 12.42
C GLY A 12 -2.59 10.56 12.77
N ASP A 13 -3.78 11.07 13.06
CA ASP A 13 -4.95 10.26 13.44
C ASP A 13 -5.67 9.61 12.25
N ILE A 14 -5.29 9.95 11.01
CA ILE A 14 -5.98 9.47 9.80
C ILE A 14 -5.33 8.17 9.33
N GLN A 15 -6.03 7.06 9.50
CA GLN A 15 -5.62 5.76 8.97
C GLN A 15 -6.00 5.62 7.48
N VAL A 16 -5.00 5.68 6.60
CA VAL A 16 -5.16 5.63 5.14
C VAL A 16 -5.10 4.19 4.61
N LEU A 17 -4.12 3.39 5.05
CA LEU A 17 -4.04 1.97 4.69
C LEU A 17 -4.36 1.12 5.91
N LYS A 18 -5.30 0.19 5.75
CA LYS A 18 -5.87 -0.61 6.84
C LYS A 18 -5.50 -2.08 6.68
N LYS A 19 -4.26 -2.44 7.04
CA LYS A 19 -3.75 -3.82 7.04
C LYS A 19 -3.94 -4.53 5.70
N ILE A 20 -3.32 -3.99 4.66
CA ILE A 20 -3.43 -4.52 3.29
C ILE A 20 -2.46 -5.70 3.12
N ASP A 21 -2.97 -6.83 2.63
CA ASP A 21 -2.18 -7.95 2.13
C ASP A 21 -2.21 -7.96 0.60
N ALA A 22 -1.04 -8.15 -0.02
CA ALA A 22 -0.93 -8.29 -1.47
C ALA A 22 0.26 -9.15 -1.85
N GLN A 23 0.12 -9.88 -2.95
CA GLN A 23 1.19 -10.66 -3.55
C GLN A 23 1.22 -10.38 -5.04
N ILE A 24 2.36 -9.87 -5.53
CA ILE A 24 2.59 -9.62 -6.96
C ILE A 24 3.69 -10.54 -7.45
N LYS A 25 3.36 -11.39 -8.42
CA LYS A 25 4.26 -12.36 -9.04
C LYS A 25 5.29 -11.65 -9.91
N ARG A 26 6.39 -12.34 -10.22
CA ARG A 26 7.38 -11.82 -11.16
C ARG A 26 6.72 -11.65 -12.53
N GLN A 27 6.98 -10.52 -13.20
CA GLN A 27 6.42 -10.17 -14.51
C GLN A 27 4.89 -9.94 -14.53
N GLU A 28 4.24 -9.86 -13.37
CA GLU A 28 2.81 -9.54 -13.31
C GLU A 28 2.58 -8.04 -13.51
N VAL A 29 1.59 -7.70 -14.35
CA VAL A 29 1.12 -6.33 -14.55
C VAL A 29 -0.16 -6.15 -13.76
N VAL A 30 -0.13 -5.28 -12.75
CA VAL A 30 -1.26 -5.03 -11.83
C VAL A 30 -1.72 -3.58 -11.96
N CYS A 31 -3.03 -3.36 -11.92
CA CYS A 31 -3.62 -2.03 -11.83
C CYS A 31 -4.27 -1.85 -10.44
N ILE A 32 -4.14 -0.65 -9.87
CA ILE A 32 -4.82 -0.28 -8.61
C ILE A 32 -5.89 0.76 -8.94
N ILE A 33 -7.14 0.44 -8.64
CA ILE A 33 -8.31 1.29 -8.88
C ILE A 33 -9.03 1.65 -7.58
N GLY A 34 -9.82 2.72 -7.61
CA GLY A 34 -10.61 3.18 -6.46
C GLY A 34 -10.84 4.70 -6.48
N PRO A 35 -11.80 5.20 -5.67
CA PRO A 35 -12.17 6.61 -5.63
C PRO A 35 -10.99 7.52 -5.21
N SER A 36 -11.09 8.81 -5.48
CA SER A 36 -10.08 9.77 -5.01
C SER A 36 -9.94 9.69 -3.48
N GLY A 37 -8.71 9.77 -2.96
CA GLY A 37 -8.43 9.66 -1.53
C GLY A 37 -8.38 8.23 -0.96
N SER A 38 -8.66 7.18 -1.75
CA SER A 38 -8.69 5.79 -1.26
C SER A 38 -7.34 5.16 -0.89
N GLY A 39 -6.24 5.93 -0.88
CA GLY A 39 -4.91 5.43 -0.51
C GLY A 39 -4.07 4.78 -1.62
N LYS A 40 -4.50 4.82 -2.89
CA LYS A 40 -3.77 4.20 -4.03
C LYS A 40 -2.31 4.65 -4.12
N SER A 41 -2.09 5.96 -4.18
CA SER A 41 -0.73 6.53 -4.27
C SER A 41 0.06 6.29 -3.00
N THR A 42 -0.59 6.28 -1.82
CA THR A 42 0.04 5.93 -0.55
C THR A 42 0.54 4.48 -0.56
N PHE A 43 -0.27 3.52 -1.02
CA PHE A 43 0.14 2.13 -1.18
C PHE A 43 1.34 1.99 -2.12
N LEU A 44 1.29 2.63 -3.31
CA LEU A 44 2.41 2.62 -4.26
C LEU A 44 3.69 3.25 -3.69
N ARG A 45 3.57 4.30 -2.88
CA ARG A 45 4.72 4.92 -2.22
C ARG A 45 5.29 4.01 -1.13
N CYS A 46 4.45 3.34 -0.33
CA CYS A 46 4.91 2.40 0.68
C CYS A 46 5.67 1.21 0.08
N ILE A 47 5.16 0.59 -1.00
CA ILE A 47 5.86 -0.54 -1.62
C ILE A 47 7.17 -0.14 -2.32
N ASN A 48 7.32 1.13 -2.70
CA ASN A 48 8.54 1.70 -3.26
C ASN A 48 9.43 2.36 -2.20
N LEU A 49 9.08 2.25 -0.91
CA LEU A 49 9.79 2.87 0.22
C LEU A 49 9.98 4.39 0.11
N LEU A 50 9.10 5.06 -0.64
CA LEU A 50 9.03 6.53 -0.68
C LEU A 50 8.20 7.09 0.49
N GLU A 51 7.51 6.21 1.21
CA GLU A 51 6.75 6.51 2.42
C GLU A 51 6.91 5.32 3.37
N GLU A 52 7.35 5.55 4.61
CA GLU A 52 7.49 4.47 5.59
C GLU A 52 6.10 3.98 6.04
N PRO A 53 5.85 2.66 6.00
CA PRO A 53 4.70 2.06 6.67
C PRO A 53 4.62 2.46 8.14
N THR A 54 3.41 2.67 8.66
CA THR A 54 3.23 2.78 10.11
C THR A 54 3.39 1.43 10.79
N SER A 55 3.02 0.34 10.11
CA SER A 55 3.26 -1.04 10.55
C SER A 55 3.12 -2.03 9.38
N GLY A 56 3.58 -3.26 9.61
CA GLY A 56 3.47 -4.37 8.64
C GLY A 56 4.69 -4.49 7.75
#